data_AF-E4X4G0-F1
#
_entry.id   AF-E4X4G0-F1
#
_cell.length_a   1.000
_cell.length_b   1.000
_cell.length_c   1.000
_cell.angle_alpha   90.00
_cell.angle_beta   90.00
_cell.angle_gamma   90.00
#
_symmetry.space_group_name_H-M   'P 1'
#
loop_
_entity.id
_entity.type
_entity.pdbx_description
1 polymer ?
#
loop_
_entity_poly.entity_id
_entity_poly.type
_entity_poly.pdbx_seq_one_letter_code
_entity_poly.pdbx_strand_id
1 'polypeptide(L)'
;MDIDVPMFFGFIGLFTLMMFWPGLVVLHLTGIESFTLPSTIEWIYLCTSAVVTAVICQLLWLWASLATSPLQGILALSLIVPGSKGISNILDGQLLTLKFATGAGLILISYIGVCSTNRSPRQPKVEAFELEIR
;
A
#
# COMPACT_ATOMS: atom_id res chain seq x y z
N MET A 1 -25.66 3.82 11.24
CA MET A 1 -24.65 4.13 12.27
C MET A 1 -23.41 4.42 11.47
N ASP A 2 -23.37 5.64 10.96
CA ASP A 2 -22.43 6.07 9.94
C ASP A 2 -21.08 6.18 10.61
N ILE A 3 -20.18 5.25 10.27
CA ILE A 3 -18.81 5.30 10.75
C ILE A 3 -18.10 6.32 9.87
N ASP A 4 -17.73 7.43 10.47
CA ASP A 4 -16.82 8.39 9.85
C ASP A 4 -15.52 7.68 9.48
N VAL A 5 -15.31 7.48 8.18
CA VAL A 5 -14.12 6.84 7.60
C VAL A 5 -12.81 7.44 8.14
N PRO A 6 -12.68 8.78 8.35
CA PRO A 6 -11.52 9.36 9.01
C PRO A 6 -11.30 8.87 10.44
N MET A 7 -12.37 8.71 11.22
CA MET A 7 -12.29 8.24 12.60
C MET A 7 -11.89 6.77 12.66
N PHE A 8 -12.43 5.94 11.76
CA PHE A 8 -12.04 4.53 11.64
C PHE A 8 -10.55 4.36 11.32
N PHE A 9 -10.02 5.14 10.38
CA PHE A 9 -8.60 5.10 10.03
C PHE A 9 -7.71 5.57 11.20
N GLY A 10 -8.14 6.59 11.94
CA GLY A 10 -7.49 7.04 13.17
C GLY A 10 -7.41 5.95 14.25
N PHE A 11 -8.50 5.19 14.44
CA PHE A 11 -8.50 4.04 15.36
C PHE A 11 -7.56 2.93 14.91
N ILE A 12 -7.56 2.55 13.62
CA ILE A 12 -6.63 1.55 13.09
C ILE A 12 -5.17 1.97 13.33
N GLY A 13 -4.85 3.24 13.08
CA GLY A 13 -3.52 3.79 13.35
C GLY A 13 -3.14 3.74 14.83
N LEU A 14 -4.06 4.13 15.72
CA LEU A 14 -3.85 4.09 17.16
C LEU A 14 -3.62 2.67 17.67
N PHE A 15 -4.44 1.71 17.26
CA PHE A 15 -4.28 0.30 17.64
C PHE A 15 -2.99 -0.29 17.08
N THR A 16 -2.64 0.04 15.84
CA THR A 16 -1.37 -0.39 15.24
C THR A 16 -0.18 0.13 16.06
N LEU A 17 -0.18 1.41 16.43
CA LEU A 17 0.88 1.99 17.26
C LEU A 17 0.94 1.33 18.66
N MET A 18 -0.22 1.13 19.30
CA MET A 18 -0.32 0.54 20.63
C MET A 18 0.09 -0.95 20.64
N MET A 19 -0.16 -1.69 19.56
CA MET A 19 0.12 -3.12 19.45
C MET A 19 1.51 -3.41 18.89
N PHE A 20 2.07 -2.52 18.07
CA PHE A 20 3.44 -2.64 17.55
C PHE A 20 4.49 -2.20 18.58
N TRP A 21 4.18 -1.20 19.41
CA TRP A 21 5.05 -0.73 20.50
C TRP A 21 5.51 -1.85 21.46
N PRO A 22 4.65 -2.73 22.01
CA PRO A 22 5.10 -3.81 22.88
C PRO A 22 5.99 -4.82 22.14
N GLY A 23 5.78 -5.05 20.84
CA GLY A 23 6.67 -5.86 20.02
C GLY A 23 8.09 -5.29 19.98
N LEU A 24 8.22 -3.98 19.81
CA LEU A 24 9.51 -3.27 19.83
C LEU A 24 10.18 -3.34 21.21
N VAL A 25 9.41 -3.18 22.30
CA VAL A 25 9.92 -3.28 23.68
C VAL A 25 10.41 -4.70 23.97
N VAL A 26 9.67 -5.73 23.59
CA VAL A 26 10.08 -7.13 23.75
C VAL A 26 11.37 -7.41 22.98
N LEU A 27 11.46 -6.93 21.73
CA LEU A 27 12.64 -7.13 20.89
C LEU A 27 13.89 -6.47 21.50
N HIS A 28 13.73 -5.27 22.06
CA HIS A 28 14.79 -4.57 22.78
C HIS A 28 15.25 -5.33 24.03
N LEU A 29 14.31 -5.84 24.85
CA LEU A 29 14.62 -6.61 26.06
C LEU A 29 15.30 -7.95 25.74
N THR A 30 14.96 -8.59 24.62
CA THR A 30 15.61 -9.83 24.15
C THR A 30 17.01 -9.61 23.55
N GLY A 31 17.45 -8.36 23.38
CA GLY A 31 18.77 -8.01 22.86
C GLY A 31 18.98 -8.36 21.37
N ILE A 32 17.90 -8.68 20.64
CA ILE A 32 17.96 -9.05 19.22
C ILE A 32 18.20 -7.82 18.34
N GLU A 33 17.66 -6.66 18.72
CA GLU A 33 17.91 -5.36 18.07
C GLU A 33 18.35 -4.30 19.10
N SER A 34 19.52 -3.69 18.85
CA SER A 34 19.98 -2.51 19.59
C SER A 34 19.20 -1.29 19.14
N PHE A 35 18.24 -0.84 19.95
CA PHE A 35 17.53 0.41 19.72
C PHE A 35 18.48 1.60 19.89
N THR A 36 19.10 2.03 18.80
CA THR A 36 19.75 3.33 18.72
C THR A 36 18.70 4.35 18.31
N LEU A 37 18.52 5.42 19.11
CA LEU A 37 17.64 6.51 18.75
C LEU A 37 18.10 7.11 17.42
N PRO A 38 17.20 7.22 16.41
CA PRO A 38 17.57 7.80 15.14
C PRO A 38 18.01 9.26 15.30
N SER A 39 18.94 9.68 14.47
CA SER A 39 19.34 11.07 14.32
C SER A 39 18.18 11.93 13.81
N THR A 40 18.29 13.26 13.93
CA THR A 40 17.24 14.20 13.48
C THR A 40 16.83 14.00 12.02
N ILE A 41 17.77 13.63 11.14
CA ILE A 41 17.50 13.40 9.72
C ILE A 41 16.69 12.12 9.52
N GLU A 42 17.07 11.04 10.21
CA GLU A 42 16.36 9.76 10.16
C GLU A 42 14.94 9.89 10.71
N TRP A 43 14.76 10.67 11.78
CA TRP A 43 13.43 11.02 12.28
C TRP A 43 12.56 11.71 11.23
N ILE A 44 13.12 12.67 10.48
CA ILE A 44 12.38 13.34 9.41
C ILE A 44 12.00 12.35 8.29
N TYR A 45 12.92 11.47 7.89
CA TYR A 45 12.62 10.43 6.88
C TYR A 45 11.55 9.45 7.36
N LEU A 46 11.61 9.00 8.62
CA LEU A 46 10.62 8.12 9.23
C LEU A 46 9.26 8.80 9.30
N CYS A 47 9.19 10.03 9.79
CA CYS A 47 7.95 10.81 9.86
C CYS A 47 7.37 11.03 8.45
N THR A 48 8.19 11.40 7.48
CA THR A 48 7.74 11.67 6.12
C THR A 48 7.24 10.39 5.43
N SER A 49 7.97 9.28 5.55
CA SER A 49 7.54 7.99 4.99
C SER A 49 6.28 7.45 5.67
N ALA A 50 6.13 7.64 6.99
CA ALA A 50 4.91 7.30 7.70
C ALA A 50 3.71 8.11 7.19
N VAL A 51 3.85 9.43 7.06
CA VAL A 51 2.74 10.28 6.59
C VAL A 51 2.43 10.03 5.10
N VAL A 52 3.44 10.08 4.24
CA VAL A 52 3.26 10.00 2.78
C VAL A 52 2.87 8.59 2.35
N THR A 53 3.63 7.58 2.78
CA THR A 53 3.41 6.20 2.34
C THR A 53 2.35 5.51 3.18
N ALA A 54 2.50 5.52 4.51
CA ALA A 54 1.61 4.71 5.35
C ALA A 54 0.22 5.33 5.51
N VAL A 55 0.07 6.65 5.51
CA VAL A 55 -1.25 7.31 5.64
C VAL A 55 -1.82 7.69 4.27
N ILE A 56 -1.16 8.59 3.55
CA ILE A 56 -1.72 9.16 2.30
C ILE A 56 -1.85 8.09 1.23
N CYS A 57 -0.79 7.31 0.96
CA CYS A 57 -0.82 6.30 -0.10
C CYS A 57 -1.83 5.18 0.18
N GLN A 58 -1.96 4.75 1.44
CA GLN A 58 -2.96 3.74 1.84
C GLN A 58 -4.39 4.28 1.77
N LEU A 59 -4.62 5.55 2.11
CA LEU A 59 -5.92 6.19 1.94
C LEU A 59 -6.28 6.27 0.45
N LEU A 60 -5.36 6.72 -0.40
CA LEU A 60 -5.57 6.76 -1.85
C LEU A 60 -5.82 5.37 -2.43
N TRP A 61 -5.08 4.35 -1.98
CA TRP A 61 -5.29 2.97 -2.41
C TRP A 61 -6.67 2.44 -2.00
N LEU A 62 -7.11 2.75 -0.79
CA LEU A 62 -8.45 2.40 -0.31
C LEU A 62 -9.53 3.08 -1.14
N TRP A 63 -9.39 4.39 -1.40
CA TRP A 63 -10.33 5.15 -2.22
C TRP A 63 -10.39 4.62 -3.66
N ALA A 64 -9.24 4.34 -4.27
CA ALA A 64 -9.17 3.74 -5.60
C ALA A 64 -9.81 2.34 -5.63
N SER A 65 -9.62 1.55 -4.57
CA SER A 65 -10.20 0.21 -4.42
C SER A 65 -11.71 0.24 -4.21
N LEU A 66 -12.24 1.25 -3.50
CA LEU A 66 -13.68 1.48 -3.35
C LEU A 66 -14.30 1.94 -4.67
N ALA A 67 -13.62 2.80 -5.43
CA ALA A 67 -14.10 3.30 -6.71
C ALA A 67 -14.09 2.25 -7.83
N THR A 68 -13.19 1.27 -7.78
CA THR A 68 -13.04 0.22 -8.80
C THR A 68 -13.38 -1.16 -8.24
N SER A 69 -12.38 -1.87 -7.73
CA SER A 69 -12.55 -3.06 -6.91
C SER A 69 -11.28 -3.29 -6.07
N PRO A 70 -11.38 -3.87 -4.86
CA PRO A 70 -10.22 -4.25 -4.07
C PRO A 70 -9.33 -5.29 -4.78
N LEU A 71 -9.91 -6.10 -5.67
CA LEU A 71 -9.16 -7.03 -6.53
C LEU A 71 -8.17 -6.29 -7.43
N GLN A 72 -8.62 -5.20 -8.08
CA GLN A 72 -7.76 -4.38 -8.92
C GLN A 72 -6.67 -3.68 -8.11
N GLY A 73 -6.98 -3.27 -6.87
CA GLY A 73 -6.00 -2.71 -5.93
C GLY A 73 -4.86 -3.67 -5.57
N ILE A 74 -5.16 -4.95 -5.31
CA ILE A 74 -4.14 -5.97 -4.98
C ILE A 74 -3.26 -6.29 -6.19
N LEU A 75 -3.85 -6.35 -7.39
CA LEU A 75 -3.11 -6.60 -8.63
C LEU A 75 -2.20 -5.42 -8.98
N ALA A 76 -2.64 -4.18 -8.72
CA ALA A 76 -1.80 -3.00 -8.86
C ALA A 76 -0.58 -3.07 -7.91
N LEU A 77 -0.77 -3.43 -6.64
CA LEU A 77 0.34 -3.63 -5.69
C LEU A 77 1.33 -4.72 -6.15
N SER A 78 0.81 -5.81 -6.72
CA SER A 78 1.64 -6.88 -7.28
C SER A 78 2.47 -6.41 -8.48
N LEU A 79 1.96 -5.44 -9.26
CA LEU A 79 2.65 -4.84 -10.40
C LEU A 79 3.72 -3.83 -9.99
N ILE A 80 3.62 -3.22 -8.80
CA ILE A 80 4.63 -2.27 -8.29
C ILE A 80 6.00 -2.95 -8.17
N VAL A 81 6.06 -4.22 -7.76
CA VAL A 81 7.32 -4.95 -7.57
C VAL A 81 8.11 -5.09 -8.88
N PRO A 82 7.57 -5.71 -9.96
CA PRO A 82 8.27 -5.77 -11.24
C PRO A 82 8.40 -4.38 -11.89
N GLY A 83 7.48 -3.45 -11.67
CA GLY A 83 7.60 -2.07 -12.15
C GLY A 83 8.83 -1.37 -11.57
N SER A 84 9.01 -1.43 -10.25
CA SER A 84 10.15 -0.84 -9.54
C SER A 84 11.46 -1.49 -9.97
N LYS A 85 11.52 -2.82 -10.11
CA LYS A 85 12.72 -3.48 -10.60
C LYS A 85 13.02 -3.22 -12.07
N GLY A 86 12.00 -3.06 -12.91
CA GLY A 86 12.18 -2.65 -14.30
C GLY A 86 12.83 -1.27 -14.40
N ILE A 87 12.33 -0.29 -13.63
CA ILE A 87 12.88 1.07 -13.61
C ILE A 87 14.33 1.06 -13.10
N SER A 88 14.61 0.36 -12.00
CA SER A 88 15.98 0.22 -11.47
C SER A 88 16.92 -0.36 -12.52
N ASN A 89 16.55 -1.45 -13.19
CA ASN A 89 17.41 -2.07 -14.22
C ASN A 89 17.70 -1.12 -15.40
N ILE A 90 16.73 -0.29 -15.80
CA ILE A 90 16.90 0.71 -16.85
C ILE A 90 17.90 1.79 -16.41
N LEU A 91 17.77 2.29 -15.18
CA LEU A 91 18.67 3.31 -14.62
C LEU A 91 20.09 2.78 -14.40
N ASP A 92 20.21 1.54 -13.94
CA ASP A 92 21.49 0.89 -13.62
C ASP A 92 22.16 0.25 -14.86
N GLY A 93 21.51 0.30 -16.04
CA GLY A 93 22.00 -0.29 -17.28
C GLY A 93 22.12 -1.83 -17.25
N GLN A 94 21.43 -2.50 -16.33
CA GLN A 94 21.52 -3.94 -16.16
C GLN A 94 20.61 -4.70 -17.13
N LEU A 95 21.12 -5.81 -17.66
CA LEU A 95 20.36 -6.67 -18.58
C LEU A 95 19.19 -7.33 -17.85
N LEU A 96 18.01 -7.16 -18.45
CA LEU A 96 16.76 -7.68 -17.94
C LEU A 96 16.75 -9.21 -18.08
N THR A 97 16.80 -9.92 -16.96
CA THR A 97 16.82 -11.39 -16.98
C THR A 97 15.51 -11.94 -17.55
N LEU A 98 15.59 -12.93 -18.45
CA LEU A 98 14.41 -13.52 -19.10
C LEU A 98 13.40 -14.12 -18.09
N LYS A 99 13.90 -14.68 -16.98
CA LYS A 99 13.07 -15.18 -15.86
C LYS A 99 12.27 -14.05 -15.18
N PHE A 100 12.81 -12.85 -15.12
CA PHE A 100 12.10 -11.69 -14.59
C PHE A 100 11.09 -11.15 -15.62
N ALA A 101 11.47 -11.09 -16.90
CA ALA A 101 10.57 -10.66 -17.97
C ALA A 101 9.30 -11.51 -18.05
N THR A 102 9.44 -12.83 -17.91
CA THR A 102 8.30 -13.77 -17.93
C THR A 102 7.35 -13.56 -16.74
N GLY A 103 7.88 -13.41 -15.52
CA GLY A 103 7.06 -13.10 -14.34
C GLY A 103 6.37 -11.73 -14.43
N ALA A 104 7.10 -10.69 -14.86
CA ALA A 104 6.55 -9.36 -15.07
C ALA A 104 5.44 -9.34 -16.13
N GLY A 105 5.65 -10.06 -17.24
CA GLY A 105 4.66 -10.24 -18.30
C GLY A 105 3.37 -10.91 -17.79
N LEU A 106 3.49 -11.95 -16.97
CA LEU A 106 2.33 -12.64 -16.40
C LEU A 106 1.48 -11.70 -15.52
N ILE A 107 2.13 -10.92 -14.66
CA ILE A 107 1.46 -9.94 -13.76
C ILE A 107 0.77 -8.85 -14.59
N LEU A 108 1.43 -8.34 -15.64
CA LEU A 108 0.84 -7.37 -16.57
C LEU A 108 -0.40 -7.92 -17.28
N ILE A 109 -0.33 -9.15 -17.81
CA ILE A 109 -1.46 -9.81 -18.48
C ILE A 109 -2.64 -9.96 -17.51
N SER A 110 -2.36 -10.40 -16.27
CA SER A 110 -3.38 -10.52 -15.22
C SER A 110 -4.04 -9.19 -14.91
N TYR A 111 -3.25 -8.11 -14.76
CA TYR A 111 -3.77 -6.78 -14.46
C TYR A 111 -4.66 -6.26 -15.59
N ILE A 112 -4.24 -6.39 -16.85
CA ILE A 112 -5.01 -5.96 -18.03
C ILE A 112 -6.32 -6.77 -18.13
N GLY A 113 -6.27 -8.09 -17.97
CA GLY A 113 -7.47 -8.95 -18.05
C GLY A 113 -8.53 -8.59 -17.01
N VAL A 114 -8.12 -8.28 -15.79
CA VAL A 114 -9.05 -7.81 -14.74
C VAL A 114 -9.58 -6.41 -15.04
N CYS A 115 -8.74 -5.50 -15.51
CA CYS A 115 -9.19 -4.16 -15.93
C CYS A 115 -10.23 -4.22 -17.06
N SER A 116 -10.05 -5.13 -18.03
CA SER A 116 -10.99 -5.31 -19.14
C SER A 116 -12.33 -5.91 -18.69
N THR A 117 -12.32 -6.79 -17.69
CA THR A 117 -13.52 -7.44 -17.14
C THR A 117 -14.31 -6.50 -16.23
N ASN A 118 -13.63 -5.62 -15.49
CA ASN A 118 -14.24 -4.70 -14.53
C ASN A 118 -14.92 -3.47 -15.19
N ARG A 119 -15.19 -3.50 -16.50
CA ARG A 119 -15.81 -2.40 -17.27
C ARG A 119 -17.35 -2.37 -17.21
N SER A 120 -17.96 -3.13 -16.29
CA SER A 120 -19.42 -3.15 -16.11
C SER A 120 -19.93 -1.80 -15.58
N PRO A 121 -21.15 -1.34 -15.93
CA PRO A 121 -21.65 -0.02 -15.56
C PRO A 121 -21.58 0.20 -14.04
N ARG A 122 -21.16 1.41 -13.64
CA ARG A 122 -21.03 1.93 -12.26
C ARG A 122 -21.59 1.00 -11.17
N GLN A 123 -20.70 0.49 -10.31
CA GLN A 123 -21.14 -0.39 -9.24
C GLN A 123 -22.06 0.36 -8.26
N PRO A 124 -23.20 -0.22 -7.88
CA PRO A 124 -24.16 0.38 -6.94
C PRO A 124 -23.56 0.66 -5.55
N LYS A 125 -22.40 0.10 -5.22
CA LYS A 125 -21.66 0.36 -3.97
C LYS A 125 -21.08 1.78 -3.90
N VAL A 126 -20.72 2.37 -5.03
CA VAL A 126 -20.21 3.76 -5.08
C VAL A 126 -21.36 4.74 -4.86
N GLU A 127 -22.53 4.48 -5.46
CA GLU A 127 -23.73 5.30 -5.24
C GLU A 127 -24.27 5.20 -3.81
N ALA A 128 -24.24 4.00 -3.21
CA ALA A 128 -24.61 3.82 -1.81
C ALA A 128 -23.64 4.53 -0.85
N PHE A 129 -22.33 4.51 -1.13
CA PHE A 129 -21.33 5.21 -0.32
C PHE A 129 -21.40 6.73 -0.49
N GLU A 130 -21.63 7.23 -1.71
CA GLU A 130 -21.84 8.67 -1.98
C GLU A 130 -23.14 9.19 -1.32
N LEU A 131 -24.17 8.36 -1.20
CA LEU A 131 -25.40 8.68 -0.47
C LEU A 131 -25.24 8.65 1.05
N GLU A 132 -24.29 7.89 1.59
CA GLU A 132 -24.02 7.82 3.02
C GLU A 132 -23.05 8.92 3.50
N ILE A 133 -22.25 9.49 2.60
CA ILE A 133 -21.33 10.61 2.88
C ILE A 133 -22.00 11.98 2.70
N ARG A 134 -23.20 12.04 2.12
CA ARG A 134 -23.96 13.27 1.88
C ARG A 134 -25.05 13.50 2.91
#